data_AF-A0A395T5L7-F1
#
_entry.id   AF-A0A395T5L7-F1
#
_cell.length_a   1.000
_cell.length_b   1.000
_cell.length_c   1.000
_cell.angle_alpha   90.00
_cell.angle_beta   90.00
_cell.angle_gamma   90.00
#
_symmetry.space_group_name_H-M   'P 1'
#
loop_
_entity.id
_entity.type
_entity.pdbx_description
1 polymer ?
#
loop_
_entity_poly.entity_id
_entity_poly.type
_entity_poly.pdbx_seq_one_letter_code
_entity_poly.pdbx_strand_id
1 'polypeptide(L)'
;MATIQTFPSFDGNQFFPGTPSYELANEIYATSTYGTDRKLTPGAILQPASIQDIISVVKSATEQKIPIAIRSGGHQYSGASSTGLKGIQLDLKPTFRRPNLDLNILRENGKVYLRTSVSWSLVEMFEFLKANGVFMPTGQCAKVCLGGHVQTGGYGMLARSFGLLGDYVREIDIVDHSGEIVKVTKESHPDLFYGLLGGSPGNLGVITHFKIEVQDDNNYKGSKGLWQAFVFDPKTLEDLYDILVEKSQDPNFPRGYDMTVNVMSRDGDLLSNFPGGKQELKALLPNEIHDGQKNIVDVGKFKYALIIVYAQWVNFGDDQEPYSPDLFNRIKSVKNKCPFGKEAPEDAPMSAIAAMWLFEGDREFKHPYVKRTNTTTSTDLTETGWSKWFSERINEVIKYTDNGLWISSQMQVYGGKESMFWKNAGKGTSYCFRDATIGGTWDVFFQDDAEAKAKSKLPKDGANEWQFVNDQGMPQYFSKQDRRVLWGSYGDWDMKKVWPFYYDEETYKKIQEIRKKYDPNGTFTANVFSVEAV
;
A
#
# COMPACT_ATOMS: atom_id res chain seq x y z
N MET A 1 37.13 8.59 -10.55
CA MET A 1 35.87 7.91 -10.94
C MET A 1 34.96 8.97 -11.55
N ALA A 2 34.20 8.66 -12.61
CA ALA A 2 33.39 9.64 -13.31
C ALA A 2 32.20 10.09 -12.45
N THR A 3 32.14 11.38 -12.13
CA THR A 3 30.99 12.04 -11.50
C THR A 3 29.86 12.12 -12.53
N ILE A 4 28.61 11.82 -12.14
CA ILE A 4 27.45 12.09 -13.00
C ILE A 4 27.42 13.60 -13.25
N GLN A 5 27.56 14.00 -14.51
CA GLN A 5 27.60 15.40 -14.90
C GLN A 5 26.18 15.97 -15.02
N THR A 6 26.08 17.30 -15.03
CA THR A 6 24.84 18.01 -15.34
C THR A 6 24.34 17.64 -16.73
N PHE A 7 23.01 17.53 -16.87
CA PHE A 7 22.35 17.33 -18.16
C PHE A 7 22.01 18.72 -18.73
N PRO A 8 22.78 19.27 -19.69
CA PRO A 8 22.66 20.68 -20.06
C PRO A 8 21.35 21.03 -20.77
N SER A 9 20.71 20.05 -21.40
CA SER A 9 19.45 20.16 -22.13
C SER A 9 18.25 19.59 -21.35
N PHE A 10 18.34 19.57 -20.01
CA PHE A 10 17.29 19.07 -19.12
C PHE A 10 16.58 20.24 -18.46
N ASP A 11 15.29 20.40 -18.75
CA ASP A 11 14.48 21.56 -18.32
C ASP A 11 14.05 21.44 -16.84
N GLY A 12 13.95 20.21 -16.34
CA GLY A 12 13.58 19.91 -14.97
C GLY A 12 14.65 20.24 -13.92
N ASN A 13 14.35 19.93 -12.66
CA ASN A 13 15.29 20.17 -11.56
C ASN A 13 16.35 19.07 -11.50
N GLN A 14 17.59 19.47 -11.19
CA GLN A 14 18.72 18.56 -11.01
C GLN A 14 19.35 18.81 -9.64
N PHE A 15 19.50 17.75 -8.83
CA PHE A 15 20.10 17.83 -7.51
C PHE A 15 21.30 16.89 -7.42
N PHE A 16 22.39 17.40 -6.86
CA PHE A 16 23.66 16.68 -6.72
C PHE A 16 24.12 16.65 -5.26
N PRO A 17 24.83 15.58 -4.83
CA PRO A 17 25.31 15.44 -3.46
C PRO A 17 26.09 16.67 -2.95
N GLY A 18 25.96 16.93 -1.65
CA GLY A 18 26.67 18.03 -0.97
C GLY A 18 25.91 19.36 -0.91
N THR A 19 24.64 19.37 -1.31
CA THR A 19 23.76 20.56 -1.22
C THR A 19 22.55 20.30 -0.33
N PRO A 20 22.03 21.30 0.42
CA PRO A 20 20.82 21.13 1.22
C PRO A 20 19.59 20.75 0.39
N SER A 21 19.50 21.24 -0.85
CA SER A 21 18.41 20.90 -1.76
C SER A 21 18.45 19.42 -2.18
N TYR A 22 19.63 18.84 -2.35
CA TYR A 22 19.79 17.40 -2.56
C TYR A 22 19.36 16.60 -1.33
N GLU A 23 19.73 17.02 -0.12
CA GLU A 23 19.33 16.32 1.10
C GLU A 23 17.81 16.25 1.24
N LEU A 24 17.12 17.36 0.95
CA LEU A 24 15.66 17.41 0.94
C LEU A 24 15.05 16.53 -0.17
N ALA A 25 15.58 16.59 -1.39
CA ALA A 25 15.09 15.76 -2.51
C ALA A 25 15.36 14.26 -2.31
N ASN A 26 16.40 13.92 -1.54
CA ASN A 26 16.79 12.55 -1.26
C ASN A 26 16.02 11.94 -0.07
N GLU A 27 15.16 12.69 0.61
CA GLU A 27 14.36 12.16 1.70
C GLU A 27 13.44 11.04 1.18
N ILE A 28 13.51 9.85 1.80
CA ILE A 28 12.66 8.71 1.46
C ILE A 28 11.81 8.36 2.67
N TYR A 29 10.50 8.47 2.47
CA TYR A 29 9.51 8.36 3.51
C TYR A 29 9.38 6.93 4.10
N ALA A 30 9.35 5.89 3.25
CA ALA A 30 8.86 4.57 3.65
C ALA A 30 9.95 3.49 3.91
N THR A 31 11.23 3.79 4.01
CA THR A 31 12.25 2.71 4.05
C THR A 31 12.42 2.10 5.45
N SER A 32 11.83 0.92 5.69
CA SER A 32 12.05 0.11 6.90
C SER A 32 13.05 -1.03 6.72
N THR A 33 13.08 -1.66 5.54
CA THR A 33 13.88 -2.87 5.31
C THR A 33 15.25 -2.54 4.75
N TYR A 34 15.78 -1.43 5.24
CA TYR A 34 17.05 -0.93 4.80
C TYR A 34 18.17 -1.51 5.67
N GLY A 35 19.07 -2.28 5.07
CA GLY A 35 20.36 -2.52 5.70
C GLY A 35 21.12 -1.20 5.80
N THR A 36 21.63 -0.85 6.98
CA THR A 36 22.43 0.37 7.23
C THR A 36 23.63 0.52 6.29
N ASP A 37 24.05 -0.58 5.68
CA ASP A 37 25.21 -0.68 4.79
C ASP A 37 24.93 -0.20 3.37
N ARG A 38 23.66 -0.17 2.98
CA ARG A 38 23.27 0.48 1.74
C ARG A 38 23.36 1.99 2.06
N LYS A 39 23.79 2.81 1.11
CA LYS A 39 23.63 4.28 1.16
C LYS A 39 22.78 4.68 -0.04
N LEU A 40 21.53 5.12 0.19
CA LEU A 40 20.61 5.62 -0.84
C LEU A 40 21.02 7.06 -1.07
N THR A 41 22.16 7.19 -1.73
CA THR A 41 22.78 8.47 -2.03
C THR A 41 22.98 8.51 -3.53
N PRO A 42 21.92 8.74 -4.33
CA PRO A 42 22.02 8.84 -5.78
C PRO A 42 23.11 9.82 -6.20
N GLY A 43 23.81 9.52 -7.29
CA GLY A 43 24.80 10.46 -7.85
C GLY A 43 24.14 11.71 -8.42
N ALA A 44 22.87 11.59 -8.85
CA ALA A 44 22.00 12.69 -9.22
C ALA A 44 20.54 12.33 -8.93
N ILE A 45 19.75 13.32 -8.52
CA ILE A 45 18.28 13.24 -8.47
C ILE A 45 17.74 14.19 -9.53
N LEU A 46 16.98 13.66 -10.47
CA LEU A 46 16.46 14.40 -11.62
C LEU A 46 14.93 14.40 -11.55
N GLN A 47 14.34 15.59 -11.54
CA GLN A 47 12.89 15.80 -11.57
C GLN A 47 12.49 16.35 -12.94
N PRO A 48 12.13 15.50 -13.91
CA PRO A 48 11.88 15.93 -15.28
C PRO A 48 10.68 16.87 -15.35
N ALA A 49 10.74 17.86 -16.24
CA ALA A 49 9.61 18.75 -16.54
C ALA A 49 8.77 18.23 -17.71
N SER A 50 9.33 17.34 -18.54
CA SER A 50 8.71 16.88 -19.79
C SER A 50 9.04 15.42 -20.12
N ILE A 51 8.36 14.88 -21.14
CA ILE A 51 8.72 13.58 -21.73
C ILE A 51 10.11 13.62 -22.38
N GLN A 52 10.51 14.78 -22.92
CA GLN A 52 11.80 14.95 -23.60
C GLN A 52 12.97 14.88 -22.61
N ASP A 53 12.78 15.40 -21.39
CA ASP A 53 13.72 15.24 -20.29
C ASP A 53 13.93 13.75 -19.96
N ILE A 54 12.83 12.99 -19.86
CA ILE A 54 12.88 11.54 -19.58
C ILE A 54 13.64 10.80 -20.69
N ILE A 55 13.31 11.07 -21.96
CA ILE A 55 13.98 10.46 -23.12
C ILE A 55 15.48 10.76 -23.10
N SER A 56 15.85 12.01 -22.83
CA SER A 56 17.24 12.45 -22.80
C SER A 56 18.03 11.75 -21.70
N VAL A 57 17.45 11.63 -20.50
CA VAL A 57 18.05 10.90 -19.38
C VAL A 57 18.20 9.42 -19.70
N VAL A 58 17.15 8.76 -20.24
CA VAL A 58 17.20 7.32 -20.55
C VAL A 58 18.25 7.01 -21.62
N LYS A 59 18.31 7.79 -22.70
CA LYS A 59 19.31 7.60 -23.77
C LYS A 59 20.73 7.78 -23.23
N SER A 60 20.98 8.90 -22.54
CA SER A 60 22.29 9.19 -21.95
C SER A 60 22.71 8.16 -20.90
N ALA A 61 21.80 7.73 -20.04
CA ALA A 61 22.07 6.73 -19.01
C ALA A 61 22.41 5.36 -19.62
N THR A 62 21.68 4.96 -20.67
CA THR A 62 21.94 3.72 -21.41
C THR A 62 23.30 3.75 -22.10
N GLU A 63 23.64 4.84 -22.79
CA GLU A 63 24.94 5.02 -23.44
C GLU A 63 26.11 4.99 -22.44
N GLN A 64 25.94 5.62 -21.27
CA GLN A 64 26.96 5.71 -20.24
C GLN A 64 26.94 4.54 -19.23
N LYS A 65 25.99 3.60 -19.37
CA LYS A 65 25.78 2.47 -18.45
C LYS A 65 25.56 2.92 -17.00
N ILE A 66 24.80 4.01 -16.83
CA ILE A 66 24.40 4.55 -15.53
C ILE A 66 23.01 3.99 -15.21
N PRO A 67 22.83 3.29 -14.08
CA PRO A 67 21.53 2.75 -13.74
C PRO A 67 20.57 3.84 -13.23
N ILE A 68 19.29 3.68 -13.53
CA ILE A 68 18.19 4.57 -13.15
C ILE A 68 17.29 3.86 -12.12
N ALA A 69 17.05 4.50 -10.98
CA ALA A 69 15.97 4.17 -10.07
C ALA A 69 14.82 5.14 -10.29
N ILE A 70 13.60 4.62 -10.49
CA ILE A 70 12.42 5.44 -10.76
C ILE A 70 11.64 5.66 -9.47
N ARG A 71 11.27 6.92 -9.22
CA ARG A 71 10.49 7.33 -8.06
C ARG A 71 9.22 8.04 -8.49
N SER A 72 8.09 7.62 -7.92
CA SER A 72 6.89 8.46 -7.82
C SER A 72 6.70 8.88 -6.36
N GLY A 73 5.97 8.11 -5.56
CA GLY A 73 5.71 8.49 -4.16
C GLY A 73 6.89 8.29 -3.19
N GLY A 74 7.89 7.49 -3.56
CA GLY A 74 8.97 7.08 -2.65
C GLY A 74 8.52 6.10 -1.57
N HIS A 75 7.45 5.33 -1.83
CA HIS A 75 6.77 4.47 -0.85
C HIS A 75 7.18 2.98 -0.95
N GLN A 76 8.38 2.71 -1.47
CA GLN A 76 8.90 1.36 -1.65
C GLN A 76 9.75 0.97 -0.43
N TYR A 77 9.35 -0.10 0.26
CA TYR A 77 9.85 -0.42 1.60
C TYR A 77 11.30 -0.92 1.68
N SER A 78 11.87 -1.47 0.59
CA SER A 78 13.28 -1.90 0.50
C SER A 78 14.23 -0.82 -0.06
N GLY A 79 13.71 0.38 -0.36
CA GLY A 79 14.47 1.49 -0.94
C GLY A 79 14.72 1.38 -2.44
N ALA A 80 14.01 0.50 -3.14
CA ALA A 80 14.18 0.23 -4.57
C ALA A 80 13.78 1.41 -5.48
N SER A 81 13.04 2.41 -4.96
CA SER A 81 12.80 3.68 -5.65
C SER A 81 13.96 4.68 -5.54
N SER A 82 15.15 4.21 -5.16
CA SER A 82 16.38 4.99 -5.04
C SER A 82 17.61 4.13 -5.39
N THR A 83 18.80 4.73 -5.34
CA THR A 83 20.06 4.14 -5.79
C THR A 83 21.26 4.70 -5.02
N GLY A 84 22.45 4.16 -5.30
CA GLY A 84 23.72 4.66 -4.75
C GLY A 84 24.38 5.72 -5.64
N LEU A 85 25.59 6.14 -5.26
CA LEU A 85 26.32 7.27 -5.89
C LEU A 85 26.59 7.11 -7.39
N LYS A 86 26.47 5.89 -7.91
CA LYS A 86 26.71 5.58 -9.33
C LYS A 86 25.43 5.62 -10.17
N GLY A 87 24.27 5.80 -9.57
CA GLY A 87 22.99 5.79 -10.28
C GLY A 87 22.28 7.14 -10.25
N ILE A 88 21.29 7.25 -11.13
CA ILE A 88 20.34 8.37 -11.22
C ILE A 88 19.05 7.97 -10.51
N GLN A 89 18.52 8.83 -9.66
CA GLN A 89 17.13 8.74 -9.22
C GLN A 89 16.28 9.67 -10.09
N LEU A 90 15.41 9.09 -10.91
CA LEU A 90 14.44 9.82 -11.72
C LEU A 90 13.15 9.98 -10.92
N ASP A 91 12.93 11.17 -10.36
CA ASP A 91 11.82 11.49 -9.48
C ASP A 91 10.68 12.19 -10.24
N LEU A 92 9.63 11.42 -10.51
CA LEU A 92 8.43 11.84 -11.22
C LEU A 92 7.38 12.48 -10.31
N LYS A 93 7.60 12.57 -8.98
CA LYS A 93 6.60 13.11 -8.04
C LYS A 93 6.12 14.52 -8.41
N PRO A 94 6.98 15.46 -8.83
CA PRO A 94 6.52 16.79 -9.27
C PRO A 94 6.16 16.85 -10.76
N THR A 95 6.36 15.78 -11.53
CA THR A 95 6.20 15.75 -12.99
C THR A 95 4.77 15.39 -13.40
N PHE A 96 4.29 15.88 -14.56
CA PHE A 96 2.96 15.58 -15.12
C PHE A 96 1.80 15.85 -14.16
N ARG A 97 1.69 17.10 -13.70
CA ARG A 97 0.66 17.54 -12.74
C ARG A 97 -0.30 18.59 -13.30
N ARG A 98 -0.44 18.68 -14.62
CA ARG A 98 -1.33 19.66 -15.29
C ARG A 98 -2.78 19.15 -15.25
N PRO A 99 -3.73 19.93 -14.69
CA PRO A 99 -5.16 19.58 -14.73
C PRO A 99 -5.66 19.35 -16.16
N ASN A 100 -6.62 18.43 -16.33
CA ASN A 100 -7.25 18.03 -17.61
C ASN A 100 -6.35 17.37 -18.65
N LEU A 101 -5.01 17.46 -18.50
CA LEU A 101 -4.05 16.80 -19.37
C LEU A 101 -3.45 15.56 -18.71
N ASP A 102 -2.95 15.72 -17.49
CA ASP A 102 -2.29 14.65 -16.74
C ASP A 102 -3.24 14.00 -15.69
N LEU A 103 -4.49 14.47 -15.63
CA LEU A 103 -5.59 13.91 -14.83
C LEU A 103 -6.94 14.28 -15.47
N ASN A 104 -7.67 13.30 -16.02
CA ASN A 104 -9.00 13.52 -16.59
C ASN A 104 -9.89 12.26 -16.59
N ILE A 105 -11.21 12.49 -16.71
CA ILE A 105 -12.21 11.44 -16.91
C ILE A 105 -12.60 11.37 -18.38
N LEU A 106 -12.62 10.15 -18.93
CA LEU A 106 -13.05 9.84 -20.28
C LEU A 106 -14.29 8.93 -20.19
N ARG A 107 -15.31 9.20 -21.00
CA ARG A 107 -16.53 8.37 -21.08
C ARG A 107 -16.69 7.87 -22.50
N GLU A 108 -16.50 6.57 -22.69
CA GLU A 108 -16.45 5.92 -24.01
C GLU A 108 -17.18 4.58 -23.93
N ASN A 109 -18.06 4.28 -24.88
CA ASN A 109 -18.75 2.99 -25.00
C ASN A 109 -19.47 2.52 -23.71
N GLY A 110 -20.11 3.45 -22.99
CA GLY A 110 -20.83 3.15 -21.75
C GLY A 110 -19.95 2.85 -20.54
N LYS A 111 -18.62 3.02 -20.66
CA LYS A 111 -17.66 2.88 -19.57
C LYS A 111 -17.03 4.22 -19.21
N VAL A 112 -16.46 4.28 -18.00
CA VAL A 112 -15.73 5.44 -17.50
C VAL A 112 -14.28 5.07 -17.30
N TYR A 113 -13.38 5.92 -17.78
CA TYR A 113 -11.94 5.74 -17.64
C TYR A 113 -11.32 6.97 -16.99
N LEU A 114 -10.30 6.73 -16.19
CA LEU A 114 -9.39 7.73 -15.67
C LEU A 114 -8.11 7.70 -16.51
N ARG A 115 -7.77 8.82 -17.16
CA ARG A 115 -6.39 9.04 -17.63
C ARG A 115 -5.66 9.80 -16.54
N THR A 116 -4.55 9.25 -16.06
CA THR A 116 -3.82 9.83 -14.93
C THR A 116 -2.33 9.61 -15.10
N SER A 117 -1.53 10.59 -14.70
CA SER A 117 -0.09 10.40 -14.54
C SER A 117 0.22 9.57 -13.29
N VAL A 118 1.46 9.07 -13.22
CA VAL A 118 1.97 8.28 -12.10
C VAL A 118 2.20 9.07 -10.81
N SER A 119 2.19 10.41 -10.88
CA SER A 119 2.61 11.32 -9.80
C SER A 119 1.54 11.56 -8.75
N TRP A 120 0.26 11.37 -9.09
CA TRP A 120 -0.86 11.67 -8.19
C TRP A 120 -0.86 10.72 -6.99
N SER A 121 -1.01 11.31 -5.81
CA SER A 121 -1.15 10.59 -4.55
C SER A 121 -2.57 10.06 -4.37
N LEU A 122 -2.76 9.06 -3.52
CA LEU A 122 -4.09 8.47 -3.31
C LEU A 122 -5.09 9.48 -2.77
N VAL A 123 -4.70 10.37 -1.85
CA VAL A 123 -5.62 11.43 -1.35
C VAL A 123 -6.13 12.32 -2.48
N GLU A 124 -5.24 12.80 -3.34
CA GLU A 124 -5.60 13.62 -4.49
C GLU A 124 -6.51 12.85 -5.47
N MET A 125 -6.26 11.55 -5.63
CA MET A 125 -7.09 10.69 -6.44
C MET A 125 -8.48 10.49 -5.83
N PHE A 126 -8.60 10.27 -4.53
CA PHE A 126 -9.89 10.15 -3.85
C PHE A 126 -10.71 11.43 -4.00
N GLU A 127 -10.10 12.60 -3.80
CA GLU A 127 -10.75 13.90 -4.00
C GLU A 127 -11.25 14.05 -5.45
N PHE A 128 -10.40 13.78 -6.44
CA PHE A 128 -10.75 13.88 -7.84
C PHE A 128 -11.87 12.91 -8.26
N LEU A 129 -11.76 11.65 -7.84
CA LEU A 129 -12.73 10.61 -8.18
C LEU A 129 -14.10 10.90 -7.55
N LYS A 130 -14.14 11.28 -6.26
CA LYS A 130 -15.36 11.69 -5.57
C LYS A 130 -16.03 12.90 -6.23
N ALA A 131 -15.25 13.90 -6.66
CA ALA A 131 -15.78 15.07 -7.37
C ALA A 131 -16.39 14.72 -8.74
N ASN A 132 -16.03 13.57 -9.33
CA ASN A 132 -16.52 13.10 -10.62
C ASN A 132 -17.55 11.96 -10.52
N GLY A 133 -17.99 11.59 -9.32
CA GLY A 133 -18.99 10.53 -9.10
C GLY A 133 -18.50 9.14 -9.51
N VAL A 134 -17.20 8.88 -9.32
CA VAL A 134 -16.56 7.61 -9.66
C VAL A 134 -15.63 7.13 -8.54
N PHE A 135 -15.26 5.86 -8.55
CA PHE A 135 -14.27 5.28 -7.64
C PHE A 135 -13.48 4.13 -8.28
N MET A 136 -12.44 3.64 -7.60
CA MET A 136 -11.66 2.48 -8.03
C MET A 136 -11.11 1.73 -6.81
N PRO A 137 -10.85 0.40 -6.91
CA PRO A 137 -10.10 -0.29 -5.87
C PRO A 137 -8.69 0.29 -5.76
N THR A 138 -8.26 0.60 -4.54
CA THR A 138 -6.92 1.14 -4.26
C THR A 138 -6.57 0.94 -2.78
N GLY A 139 -5.37 1.38 -2.38
CA GLY A 139 -4.89 1.35 -1.00
C GLY A 139 -5.41 2.53 -0.17
N GLN A 140 -4.96 2.62 1.07
CA GLN A 140 -5.49 3.57 2.06
C GLN A 140 -4.51 4.67 2.48
N CYS A 141 -3.20 4.49 2.26
CA CYS A 141 -2.20 5.47 2.67
C CYS A 141 -2.22 6.69 1.73
N ALA A 142 -2.60 7.86 2.25
CA ALA A 142 -2.83 9.08 1.46
C ALA A 142 -1.67 9.46 0.53
N LYS A 143 -0.42 9.33 0.98
CA LYS A 143 0.78 9.79 0.26
C LYS A 143 1.33 8.80 -0.77
N VAL A 144 0.79 7.59 -0.86
CA VAL A 144 1.17 6.62 -1.90
C VAL A 144 0.81 7.21 -3.26
N CYS A 145 1.73 7.14 -4.24
CA CYS A 145 1.45 7.57 -5.61
C CYS A 145 1.16 6.38 -6.52
N LEU A 146 0.35 6.64 -7.56
CA LEU A 146 -0.14 5.62 -8.49
C LEU A 146 0.97 4.82 -9.19
N GLY A 147 2.11 5.43 -9.52
CA GLY A 147 3.17 4.77 -10.29
C GLY A 147 3.60 3.41 -9.74
N GLY A 148 4.10 3.38 -8.50
CA GLY A 148 4.46 2.13 -7.84
C GLY A 148 3.23 1.32 -7.42
N HIS A 149 2.18 1.99 -6.94
CA HIS A 149 0.98 1.34 -6.40
C HIS A 149 0.26 0.46 -7.42
N VAL A 150 0.06 0.96 -8.64
CA VAL A 150 -0.54 0.18 -9.74
C VAL A 150 0.35 -1.03 -10.08
N GLN A 151 1.66 -0.84 -10.21
CA GLN A 151 2.59 -1.93 -10.57
C GLN A 151 2.67 -3.03 -9.51
N THR A 152 2.36 -2.74 -8.24
CA THR A 152 2.32 -3.75 -7.16
C THR A 152 0.94 -4.39 -6.97
N GLY A 153 -0.04 -4.02 -7.79
CA GLY A 153 -1.42 -4.48 -7.72
C GLY A 153 -2.38 -3.37 -7.30
N GLY A 154 -1.95 -2.50 -6.41
CA GLY A 154 -2.80 -1.46 -5.83
C GLY A 154 -3.86 -2.07 -4.93
N TYR A 155 -3.37 -2.85 -3.99
CA TYR A 155 -4.15 -3.59 -3.03
C TYR A 155 -4.74 -2.67 -1.95
N GLY A 156 -5.95 -3.01 -1.51
CA GLY A 156 -6.63 -2.38 -0.39
C GLY A 156 -8.07 -2.84 -0.29
N MET A 157 -8.93 -2.00 0.30
CA MET A 157 -10.18 -2.47 0.87
C MET A 157 -11.11 -3.19 -0.11
N LEU A 158 -11.25 -2.65 -1.30
CA LEU A 158 -12.19 -3.13 -2.31
C LEU A 158 -11.71 -4.40 -3.01
N ALA A 159 -10.66 -5.05 -2.50
CA ALA A 159 -10.05 -6.21 -3.13
C ALA A 159 -11.02 -7.39 -3.30
N ARG A 160 -11.97 -7.63 -2.39
CA ARG A 160 -12.95 -8.71 -2.58
C ARG A 160 -14.02 -8.31 -3.57
N SER A 161 -14.59 -7.13 -3.38
CA SER A 161 -15.69 -6.65 -4.21
C SER A 161 -15.26 -6.39 -5.65
N PHE A 162 -14.04 -5.90 -5.88
CA PHE A 162 -13.60 -5.40 -7.19
C PHE A 162 -12.29 -6.01 -7.68
N GLY A 163 -11.44 -6.56 -6.81
CA GLY A 163 -10.10 -7.02 -7.17
C GLY A 163 -9.06 -5.92 -6.96
N LEU A 164 -7.90 -6.07 -7.59
CA LEU A 164 -6.78 -5.15 -7.47
C LEU A 164 -6.94 -3.96 -8.41
N LEU A 165 -6.37 -2.80 -8.09
CA LEU A 165 -6.32 -1.64 -9.01
C LEU A 165 -5.75 -2.03 -10.38
N GLY A 166 -4.69 -2.83 -10.39
CA GLY A 166 -4.04 -3.32 -11.61
C GLY A 166 -4.97 -4.09 -12.56
N ASP A 167 -6.02 -4.74 -12.03
CA ASP A 167 -7.01 -5.48 -12.84
C ASP A 167 -7.81 -4.53 -13.77
N TYR A 168 -7.85 -3.23 -13.44
CA TYR A 168 -8.59 -2.19 -14.15
C TYR A 168 -7.73 -1.38 -15.11
N VAL A 169 -6.42 -1.60 -15.16
CA VAL A 169 -5.56 -0.93 -16.13
C VAL A 169 -5.90 -1.43 -17.54
N ARG A 170 -5.95 -0.50 -18.50
CA ARG A 170 -6.26 -0.76 -19.91
C ARG A 170 -5.13 -0.31 -20.82
N GLU A 171 -4.50 0.82 -20.51
CA GLU A 171 -3.36 1.36 -21.26
C GLU A 171 -2.30 1.89 -20.30
N ILE A 172 -1.04 1.74 -20.69
CA ILE A 172 0.13 2.25 -19.96
C ILE A 172 1.01 3.01 -20.96
N ASP A 173 1.23 4.31 -20.74
CA ASP A 173 2.15 5.13 -21.54
C ASP A 173 3.54 5.11 -20.89
N ILE A 174 4.56 4.63 -21.61
CA ILE A 174 5.92 4.47 -21.10
C ILE A 174 6.97 5.13 -21.99
N VAL A 175 8.13 5.46 -21.41
CA VAL A 175 9.39 5.59 -22.14
C VAL A 175 10.21 4.32 -21.90
N ASP A 176 10.50 3.58 -22.96
CA ASP A 176 11.22 2.31 -22.87
C ASP A 176 12.74 2.49 -22.73
N HIS A 177 13.50 1.40 -22.67
CA HIS A 177 14.97 1.42 -22.51
C HIS A 177 15.72 2.06 -23.69
N SER A 178 15.08 2.22 -24.86
CA SER A 178 15.64 2.88 -26.04
C SER A 178 15.31 4.38 -26.08
N GLY A 179 14.48 4.85 -25.14
CA GLY A 179 14.00 6.22 -25.11
C GLY A 179 12.85 6.49 -26.07
N GLU A 180 12.13 5.44 -26.49
CA GLU A 180 10.94 5.56 -27.34
C GLU A 180 9.67 5.61 -26.50
N ILE A 181 8.68 6.38 -26.96
CA ILE A 181 7.37 6.48 -26.31
C ILE A 181 6.50 5.32 -26.79
N VAL A 182 6.11 4.44 -25.88
CA VAL A 182 5.33 3.24 -26.20
C VAL A 182 4.02 3.27 -25.44
N LYS A 183 2.93 3.01 -26.17
CA LYS A 183 1.62 2.70 -25.56
C LYS A 183 1.48 1.18 -25.41
N VAL A 184 1.31 0.73 -24.17
CA VAL A 184 1.24 -0.69 -23.82
C VAL A 184 -0.18 -1.05 -23.42
N THR A 185 -0.72 -2.06 -24.11
CA THR A 185 -2.03 -2.67 -23.83
C THR A 185 -1.86 -4.18 -23.79
N LYS A 186 -2.90 -4.89 -23.32
CA LYS A 186 -2.91 -6.36 -23.34
C LYS A 186 -2.82 -6.92 -24.76
N GLU A 187 -3.39 -6.22 -25.73
CA GLU A 187 -3.49 -6.67 -27.11
C GLU A 187 -2.24 -6.32 -27.91
N SER A 188 -1.65 -5.14 -27.68
CA SER A 188 -0.49 -4.66 -28.45
C SER A 188 0.86 -5.16 -27.93
N HIS A 189 1.01 -5.27 -26.61
CA HIS A 189 2.28 -5.63 -25.96
C HIS A 189 2.02 -6.56 -24.75
N PRO A 190 1.42 -7.75 -24.95
CA PRO A 190 0.93 -8.62 -23.86
C PRO A 190 2.01 -8.95 -22.82
N ASP A 191 3.22 -9.26 -23.28
CA ASP A 191 4.37 -9.59 -22.40
C ASP A 191 4.75 -8.40 -21.52
N LEU A 192 4.86 -7.20 -22.10
CA LEU A 192 5.25 -6.00 -21.38
C LEU A 192 4.15 -5.55 -20.41
N PHE A 193 2.89 -5.64 -20.84
CA PHE A 193 1.73 -5.37 -19.98
C PHE A 193 1.73 -6.30 -18.76
N TYR A 194 1.96 -7.60 -18.98
CA TYR A 194 2.06 -8.61 -17.93
C TYR A 194 3.19 -8.28 -16.94
N GLY A 195 4.37 -7.90 -17.44
CA GLY A 195 5.53 -7.56 -16.62
C GLY A 195 5.38 -6.24 -15.86
N LEU A 196 4.80 -5.20 -16.47
CA LEU A 196 4.59 -3.91 -15.79
C LEU A 196 3.61 -4.03 -14.62
N LEU A 197 2.65 -4.95 -14.70
CA LEU A 197 1.66 -5.21 -13.65
C LEU A 197 2.06 -6.43 -12.82
N GLY A 198 3.15 -6.28 -12.06
CA GLY A 198 3.58 -7.24 -11.04
C GLY A 198 5.02 -7.75 -11.17
N GLY A 199 5.80 -7.34 -12.17
CA GLY A 199 7.15 -7.87 -12.47
C GLY A 199 8.29 -6.92 -12.12
N SER A 200 8.31 -6.43 -10.87
CA SER A 200 9.20 -5.39 -10.34
C SER A 200 8.90 -3.96 -10.79
N PRO A 201 8.23 -3.17 -9.92
CA PRO A 201 7.96 -1.77 -10.20
C PRO A 201 9.21 -0.98 -10.56
N GLY A 202 9.13 -0.21 -11.66
CA GLY A 202 10.19 0.69 -12.09
C GLY A 202 11.34 0.03 -12.85
N ASN A 203 11.24 -1.25 -13.19
CA ASN A 203 12.28 -1.95 -13.93
C ASN A 203 12.05 -1.94 -15.45
N LEU A 204 10.82 -2.01 -15.96
CA LEU A 204 10.61 -2.24 -17.40
C LEU A 204 10.47 -0.96 -18.25
N GLY A 205 10.86 0.20 -17.71
CA GLY A 205 10.71 1.50 -18.36
C GLY A 205 10.14 2.57 -17.44
N VAL A 206 10.13 3.80 -17.93
CA VAL A 206 9.56 4.95 -17.22
C VAL A 206 8.08 5.08 -17.55
N ILE A 207 7.22 4.55 -16.68
CA ILE A 207 5.78 4.76 -16.81
C ILE A 207 5.45 6.22 -16.52
N THR A 208 4.70 6.85 -17.42
CA THR A 208 4.28 8.24 -17.28
C THR A 208 2.79 8.36 -16.96
N HIS A 209 1.95 7.57 -17.63
CA HIS A 209 0.50 7.63 -17.49
C HIS A 209 -0.16 6.24 -17.57
N PHE A 210 -1.36 6.19 -17.02
CA PHE A 210 -2.27 5.05 -17.12
C PHE A 210 -3.62 5.50 -17.69
N LYS A 211 -4.29 4.62 -18.45
CA LYS A 211 -5.75 4.62 -18.64
C LYS A 211 -6.33 3.49 -17.79
N ILE A 212 -7.13 3.84 -16.78
CA ILE A 212 -7.70 2.92 -15.78
C ILE A 212 -9.22 2.94 -15.91
N GLU A 213 -9.87 1.79 -16.00
CA GLU A 213 -11.33 1.68 -15.95
C GLU A 213 -11.82 1.95 -14.51
N VAL A 214 -12.67 2.94 -14.32
CA VAL A 214 -13.22 3.32 -13.01
C VAL A 214 -14.70 2.99 -12.91
N GLN A 215 -15.19 2.90 -11.69
CA GLN A 215 -16.57 2.52 -11.37
C GLN A 215 -17.43 3.77 -11.21
N ASP A 216 -18.61 3.80 -11.87
CA ASP A 216 -19.57 4.90 -11.74
C ASP A 216 -20.46 4.69 -10.51
N ASP A 217 -20.56 5.69 -9.63
CA ASP A 217 -21.33 5.61 -8.39
C ASP A 217 -22.81 5.26 -8.63
N ASN A 218 -23.36 5.65 -9.79
CA ASN A 218 -24.76 5.38 -10.13
C ASN A 218 -25.09 3.89 -10.22
N ASN A 219 -24.09 3.03 -10.44
CA ASN A 219 -24.26 1.59 -10.55
C ASN A 219 -24.31 0.89 -9.19
N TYR A 220 -24.06 1.60 -8.08
CA TYR A 220 -23.88 1.01 -6.75
C TYR A 220 -24.68 1.72 -5.65
N LYS A 221 -25.83 2.30 -6.01
CA LYS A 221 -26.71 3.04 -5.10
C LYS A 221 -27.20 2.14 -3.95
N GLY A 222 -27.28 2.69 -2.74
CA GLY A 222 -27.73 1.95 -1.55
C GLY A 222 -26.66 1.05 -0.91
N SER A 223 -25.42 1.09 -1.40
CA SER A 223 -24.26 0.48 -0.71
C SER A 223 -24.12 1.02 0.71
N LYS A 224 -23.51 0.22 1.60
CA LYS A 224 -23.38 0.53 3.03
C LYS A 224 -21.91 0.56 3.43
N GLY A 225 -21.56 1.49 4.31
CA GLY A 225 -20.22 1.61 4.89
C GLY A 225 -20.29 1.73 6.41
N LEU A 226 -19.34 1.12 7.11
CA LEU A 226 -19.19 1.17 8.55
C LEU A 226 -17.73 1.48 8.89
N TRP A 227 -17.55 2.52 9.70
CA TRP A 227 -16.33 2.82 10.43
C TRP A 227 -16.59 2.60 11.91
N GLN A 228 -15.82 1.75 12.57
CA GLN A 228 -16.00 1.45 13.99
C GLN A 228 -14.66 1.42 14.70
N ALA A 229 -14.52 2.19 15.76
CA ALA A 229 -13.35 2.17 16.62
C ALA A 229 -13.67 1.62 18.01
N PHE A 230 -12.63 1.05 18.61
CA PHE A 230 -12.61 0.48 19.94
C PHE A 230 -11.31 0.89 20.62
N VAL A 231 -11.37 1.20 21.92
CA VAL A 231 -10.14 1.31 22.72
C VAL A 231 -9.46 -0.05 22.74
N PHE A 232 -8.14 -0.08 22.53
CA PHE A 232 -7.41 -1.34 22.46
C PHE A 232 -7.62 -2.18 23.73
N ASP A 233 -8.06 -3.41 23.52
CA ASP A 233 -8.19 -4.46 24.51
C ASP A 233 -7.93 -5.79 23.78
N PRO A 234 -7.05 -6.68 24.30
CA PRO A 234 -6.65 -7.88 23.57
C PRO A 234 -7.81 -8.82 23.28
N LYS A 235 -8.83 -8.88 24.17
CA LYS A 235 -10.00 -9.73 23.94
C LYS A 235 -10.94 -9.12 22.88
N THR A 236 -11.11 -7.80 22.90
CA THR A 236 -11.82 -7.09 21.82
C THR A 236 -11.17 -7.36 20.46
N LEU A 237 -9.83 -7.32 20.38
CA LEU A 237 -9.11 -7.59 19.13
C LEU A 237 -9.25 -9.06 18.69
N GLU A 238 -9.15 -10.00 19.63
CA GLU A 238 -9.36 -11.42 19.37
C GLU A 238 -10.75 -11.67 18.77
N ASP A 239 -11.81 -11.13 19.37
CA ASP A 239 -13.18 -11.29 18.89
C ASP A 239 -13.39 -10.69 17.48
N LEU A 240 -12.70 -9.58 17.17
CA LEU A 240 -12.73 -8.97 15.83
C LEU A 240 -11.94 -9.80 14.80
N TYR A 241 -10.81 -10.37 15.20
CA TYR A 241 -10.07 -11.30 14.35
C TYR A 241 -10.82 -12.61 14.13
N ASP A 242 -11.59 -13.11 15.09
CA ASP A 242 -12.45 -14.27 14.89
C ASP A 242 -13.51 -14.02 13.80
N ILE A 243 -14.12 -12.83 13.78
CA ILE A 243 -15.03 -12.43 12.69
C ILE A 243 -14.26 -12.39 11.35
N LEU A 244 -13.09 -11.75 11.32
CA LEU A 244 -12.28 -11.62 10.11
C LEU A 244 -11.86 -13.00 9.56
N VAL A 245 -11.42 -13.89 10.44
CA VAL A 245 -11.00 -15.25 10.11
C VAL A 245 -12.19 -16.03 9.59
N GLU A 246 -13.32 -16.08 10.30
CA GLU A 246 -14.53 -16.77 9.84
C GLU A 246 -14.91 -16.34 8.42
N LYS A 247 -14.91 -15.01 8.15
CA LYS A 247 -15.26 -14.47 6.83
C LYS A 247 -14.22 -14.73 5.76
N SER A 248 -12.95 -14.86 6.12
CA SER A 248 -11.88 -15.17 5.16
C SER A 248 -11.89 -16.62 4.70
N GLN A 249 -12.45 -17.51 5.51
CA GLN A 249 -12.45 -18.95 5.26
C GLN A 249 -13.78 -19.45 4.71
N ASP A 250 -14.86 -18.69 4.88
CA ASP A 250 -16.15 -19.00 4.28
C ASP A 250 -16.05 -19.01 2.74
N PRO A 251 -16.18 -20.18 2.09
CA PRO A 251 -16.04 -20.30 0.65
C PRO A 251 -17.15 -19.56 -0.11
N ASN A 252 -18.28 -19.28 0.56
CA ASN A 252 -19.47 -18.67 -0.01
C ASN A 252 -19.68 -17.23 0.47
N PHE A 253 -18.69 -16.63 1.15
CA PHE A 253 -18.84 -15.27 1.64
C PHE A 253 -19.14 -14.30 0.49
N PRO A 254 -20.28 -13.57 0.50
CA PRO A 254 -20.74 -12.85 -0.67
C PRO A 254 -19.74 -11.78 -1.11
N ARG A 255 -19.60 -11.63 -2.43
CA ARG A 255 -18.61 -10.74 -3.06
C ARG A 255 -18.68 -9.30 -2.55
N GLY A 256 -19.88 -8.79 -2.29
CA GLY A 256 -20.12 -7.38 -1.94
C GLY A 256 -19.62 -6.97 -0.57
N TYR A 257 -19.22 -7.90 0.30
CA TYR A 257 -18.70 -7.56 1.61
C TYR A 257 -17.18 -7.48 1.62
N ASP A 258 -16.67 -6.38 2.15
CA ASP A 258 -15.27 -6.20 2.49
C ASP A 258 -15.15 -5.89 3.99
N MET A 259 -14.14 -6.45 4.65
CA MET A 259 -13.77 -6.13 6.04
C MET A 259 -12.25 -6.01 6.24
N THR A 260 -11.83 -4.99 7.00
CA THR A 260 -10.45 -4.80 7.46
C THR A 260 -10.44 -4.44 8.95
N VAL A 261 -9.54 -5.06 9.70
CA VAL A 261 -9.26 -4.75 11.11
C VAL A 261 -7.88 -4.11 11.18
N ASN A 262 -7.82 -2.89 11.73
CA ASN A 262 -6.57 -2.16 11.91
C ASN A 262 -6.30 -1.96 13.40
N VAL A 263 -5.03 -1.96 13.76
CA VAL A 263 -4.56 -1.58 15.10
C VAL A 263 -3.60 -0.43 14.96
N MET A 264 -3.81 0.63 15.74
CA MET A 264 -2.91 1.77 15.81
C MET A 264 -2.54 1.99 17.28
N SER A 265 -1.25 2.00 17.58
CA SER A 265 -0.75 2.32 18.92
C SER A 265 -1.09 3.76 19.32
N ARG A 266 -0.86 4.07 20.60
CA ARG A 266 -0.95 5.42 21.19
C ARG A 266 -0.12 6.45 20.41
N ASP A 267 -0.43 7.74 20.61
CA ASP A 267 0.17 8.89 19.91
C ASP A 267 -0.23 9.01 18.43
N GLY A 268 -1.15 8.15 17.96
CA GLY A 268 -1.78 8.29 16.66
C GLY A 268 -2.70 9.51 16.58
N ASP A 269 -2.86 10.02 15.35
CA ASP A 269 -3.80 11.09 15.03
C ASP A 269 -5.18 10.50 14.74
N LEU A 270 -6.05 10.44 15.76
CA LEU A 270 -7.40 9.91 15.62
C LEU A 270 -8.24 10.75 14.65
N LEU A 271 -8.03 12.07 14.62
CA LEU A 271 -8.81 12.95 13.74
C LEU A 271 -8.52 12.62 12.26
N SER A 272 -7.26 12.43 11.90
CA SER A 272 -6.85 12.05 10.54
C SER A 272 -7.31 10.64 10.10
N ASN A 273 -7.81 9.83 11.03
CA ASN A 273 -8.31 8.48 10.77
C ASN A 273 -9.84 8.37 10.88
N PHE A 274 -10.52 9.44 11.30
CA PHE A 274 -11.97 9.47 11.45
C PHE A 274 -12.63 10.07 10.20
N PRO A 275 -13.62 9.40 9.58
CA PRO A 275 -14.27 9.86 8.36
C PRO A 275 -15.32 10.95 8.64
N GLY A 276 -14.86 12.07 9.19
CA GLY A 276 -15.71 13.19 9.58
C GLY A 276 -14.95 14.33 10.24
N GLY A 277 -15.69 15.38 10.60
CA GLY A 277 -15.09 16.58 11.18
C GLY A 277 -14.75 16.42 12.66
N LYS A 278 -13.85 17.28 13.16
CA LYS A 278 -13.46 17.32 14.59
C LYS A 278 -14.65 17.46 15.54
N GLN A 279 -15.67 18.23 15.16
CA GLN A 279 -16.86 18.43 15.99
C GLN A 279 -17.71 17.15 16.08
N GLU A 280 -17.87 16.45 14.96
CA GLU A 280 -18.58 15.17 14.88
C GLU A 280 -17.85 14.11 15.71
N LEU A 281 -16.53 13.98 15.55
CA LEU A 281 -15.72 13.06 16.34
C LEU A 281 -15.89 13.34 17.85
N LYS A 282 -15.80 14.61 18.26
CA LYS A 282 -16.00 14.99 19.67
C LYS A 282 -17.37 14.65 20.22
N ALA A 283 -18.41 14.68 19.38
CA ALA A 283 -19.77 14.31 19.80
C ALA A 283 -19.96 12.79 19.93
N LEU A 284 -19.17 12.00 19.20
CA LEU A 284 -19.20 10.54 19.25
C LEU A 284 -18.31 9.95 20.34
N LEU A 285 -17.25 10.67 20.76
CA LEU A 285 -16.37 10.23 21.83
C LEU A 285 -17.14 10.17 23.17
N PRO A 286 -17.14 9.02 23.87
CA PRO A 286 -17.80 8.92 25.17
C PRO A 286 -17.09 9.74 26.25
N ASN A 287 -17.86 10.20 27.25
CA ASN A 287 -17.41 11.09 28.32
C ASN A 287 -16.19 10.55 29.09
N GLU A 288 -16.02 9.23 29.16
CA GLU A 288 -14.94 8.52 29.86
C GLU A 288 -13.57 8.69 29.19
N ILE A 289 -13.53 9.08 27.91
CA ILE A 289 -12.29 9.40 27.16
C ILE A 289 -11.88 10.86 27.41
N HIS A 290 -12.74 11.69 27.99
CA HIS A 290 -12.41 13.07 28.34
C HIS A 290 -11.52 13.08 29.59
N ASP A 291 -10.44 13.86 29.57
CA ASP A 291 -9.42 13.91 30.65
C ASP A 291 -9.92 14.50 31.99
N GLY A 292 -11.23 14.61 32.17
CA GLY A 292 -11.90 14.96 33.42
C GLY A 292 -11.61 16.35 33.97
N GLN A 293 -10.78 17.18 33.31
CA GLN A 293 -10.36 18.46 33.88
C GLN A 293 -10.35 19.63 32.90
N LYS A 294 -10.14 19.46 31.58
CA LYS A 294 -10.17 20.60 30.62
C LYS A 294 -10.55 20.19 29.20
N ASN A 295 -11.83 19.91 28.97
CA ASN A 295 -12.61 20.01 27.71
C ASN A 295 -11.97 19.95 26.30
N ILE A 296 -10.81 19.35 26.07
CA ILE A 296 -10.27 19.06 24.73
C ILE A 296 -9.42 17.78 24.83
N VAL A 297 -10.00 16.64 24.46
CA VAL A 297 -9.21 15.52 23.95
C VAL A 297 -8.32 16.08 22.84
N ASP A 298 -7.00 16.03 23.00
CA ASP A 298 -6.08 16.31 21.90
C ASP A 298 -6.21 15.16 20.90
N VAL A 299 -7.22 15.26 20.02
CA VAL A 299 -7.53 14.26 18.99
C VAL A 299 -6.38 14.07 18.00
N GLY A 300 -5.42 15.01 17.95
CA GLY A 300 -4.18 14.87 17.17
C GLY A 300 -3.04 14.17 17.91
N LYS A 301 -3.21 13.87 19.21
CA LYS A 301 -2.29 13.08 20.05
C LYS A 301 -3.09 12.16 20.96
N PHE A 302 -3.87 11.28 20.34
CA PHE A 302 -4.76 10.42 21.09
C PHE A 302 -3.93 9.43 21.92
N LYS A 303 -4.06 9.50 23.25
CA LYS A 303 -3.20 8.77 24.20
C LYS A 303 -3.49 7.27 24.26
N TYR A 304 -4.56 6.81 23.62
CA TYR A 304 -4.97 5.41 23.64
C TYR A 304 -4.61 4.74 22.33
N ALA A 305 -4.16 3.49 22.41
CA ALA A 305 -4.16 2.61 21.26
C ALA A 305 -5.62 2.28 20.87
N LEU A 306 -5.86 2.13 19.58
CA LEU A 306 -7.17 1.90 18.99
C LEU A 306 -7.17 0.68 18.09
N ILE A 307 -8.31 0.00 18.07
CA ILE A 307 -8.67 -0.96 17.03
C ILE A 307 -9.69 -0.26 16.14
N ILE A 308 -9.41 -0.15 14.84
CA ILE A 308 -10.29 0.50 13.86
C ILE A 308 -10.71 -0.54 12.83
N VAL A 309 -11.99 -0.86 12.85
CA VAL A 309 -12.63 -1.77 11.90
C VAL A 309 -13.33 -0.95 10.87
N TYR A 310 -13.09 -1.31 9.63
CA TYR A 310 -13.86 -0.81 8.53
C TYR A 310 -14.54 -1.98 7.82
N ALA A 311 -15.82 -1.82 7.50
CA ALA A 311 -16.60 -2.80 6.78
C ALA A 311 -17.51 -2.11 5.75
N GLN A 312 -17.79 -2.78 4.64
CA GLN A 312 -18.76 -2.32 3.67
C GLN A 312 -19.57 -3.45 3.09
N TRP A 313 -20.70 -3.07 2.49
CA TRP A 313 -21.43 -3.87 1.53
C TRP A 313 -21.67 -3.06 0.25
N VAL A 314 -21.33 -3.62 -0.89
CA VAL A 314 -21.53 -3.04 -2.21
C VAL A 314 -22.82 -3.57 -2.81
N ASN A 315 -23.74 -2.66 -3.16
CA ASN A 315 -24.93 -3.02 -3.92
C ASN A 315 -24.57 -3.25 -5.38
N PHE A 316 -24.62 -4.50 -5.83
CA PHE A 316 -24.42 -4.86 -7.24
C PHE A 316 -25.73 -4.97 -8.03
N GLY A 317 -26.87 -4.57 -7.44
CA GLY A 317 -28.21 -4.65 -8.03
C GLY A 317 -28.93 -5.96 -7.69
N ASP A 318 -30.11 -6.13 -8.29
CA ASP A 318 -31.09 -7.17 -7.93
C ASP A 318 -30.64 -8.62 -8.22
N ASP A 319 -29.60 -8.80 -9.05
CA ASP A 319 -29.05 -10.10 -9.44
C ASP A 319 -28.03 -10.68 -8.43
N GLN A 320 -27.82 -10.02 -7.28
CA GLN A 320 -26.88 -10.42 -6.24
C GLN A 320 -27.53 -10.46 -4.85
N GLU A 321 -26.85 -11.08 -3.87
CA GLU A 321 -27.40 -11.21 -2.53
C GLU A 321 -27.73 -9.85 -1.89
N PRO A 322 -28.94 -9.68 -1.32
CA PRO A 322 -29.34 -8.43 -0.70
C PRO A 322 -28.51 -8.14 0.55
N TYR A 323 -28.49 -6.87 0.96
CA TYR A 323 -27.82 -6.46 2.19
C TYR A 323 -28.38 -7.17 3.42
N SER A 324 -27.52 -7.92 4.11
CA SER A 324 -27.72 -8.32 5.51
C SER A 324 -26.91 -7.42 6.46
N PRO A 325 -27.53 -6.91 7.54
CA PRO A 325 -26.81 -6.14 8.55
C PRO A 325 -25.98 -7.01 9.50
N ASP A 326 -26.02 -8.33 9.39
CA ASP A 326 -25.44 -9.26 10.39
C ASP A 326 -23.95 -9.01 10.64
N LEU A 327 -23.14 -8.82 9.59
CA LEU A 327 -21.72 -8.53 9.74
C LEU A 327 -21.50 -7.22 10.52
N PHE A 328 -22.23 -6.17 10.16
CA PHE A 328 -22.10 -4.86 10.80
C PHE A 328 -22.57 -4.92 12.26
N ASN A 329 -23.69 -5.61 12.51
CA ASN A 329 -24.21 -5.80 13.86
C ASN A 329 -23.25 -6.61 14.73
N ARG A 330 -22.63 -7.67 14.19
CA ARG A 330 -21.61 -8.45 14.90
C ARG A 330 -20.40 -7.60 15.28
N ILE A 331 -19.87 -6.79 14.35
CA ILE A 331 -18.76 -5.86 14.63
C ILE A 331 -19.15 -4.89 15.74
N LYS A 332 -20.28 -4.19 15.60
CA LYS A 332 -20.76 -3.20 16.59
C LYS A 332 -21.04 -3.80 17.97
N SER A 333 -21.36 -5.09 18.03
CA SER A 333 -21.71 -5.79 19.28
C SER A 333 -20.48 -6.37 20.01
N VAL A 334 -19.27 -6.28 19.44
CA VAL A 334 -18.06 -6.71 20.14
C VAL A 334 -17.90 -5.91 21.43
N LYS A 335 -17.69 -6.62 22.54
CA LYS A 335 -17.59 -5.99 23.86
C LYS A 335 -16.32 -5.15 23.92
N ASN A 336 -16.47 -3.89 24.27
CA ASN A 336 -15.35 -3.00 24.53
C ASN A 336 -15.75 -1.96 25.59
N LYS A 337 -14.76 -1.36 26.25
CA LYS A 337 -15.01 -0.32 27.25
C LYS A 337 -15.65 0.92 26.65
N CYS A 338 -15.33 1.25 25.40
CA CYS A 338 -15.67 2.53 24.80
C CYS A 338 -15.73 2.44 23.26
N PRO A 339 -16.69 1.69 22.69
CA PRO A 339 -16.87 1.62 21.24
C PRO A 339 -17.53 2.90 20.72
N PHE A 340 -17.07 3.40 19.58
CA PHE A 340 -17.72 4.50 18.85
C PHE A 340 -17.52 4.32 17.35
N GLY A 341 -18.48 4.78 16.54
CA GLY A 341 -18.46 4.52 15.12
C GLY A 341 -19.39 5.42 14.32
N LYS A 342 -19.31 5.28 13.00
CA LYS A 342 -20.10 6.00 12.02
C LYS A 342 -20.45 5.08 10.87
N GLU A 343 -21.72 5.00 10.55
CA GLU A 343 -22.20 4.42 9.30
C GLU A 343 -22.29 5.50 8.22
N ALA A 344 -22.06 5.11 6.96
CA ALA A 344 -22.29 5.98 5.83
C ALA A 344 -23.79 6.37 5.76
N PRO A 345 -24.12 7.60 5.35
CA PRO A 345 -25.50 7.99 5.07
C PRO A 345 -26.18 7.02 4.09
N GLU A 346 -27.51 6.89 4.18
CA GLU A 346 -28.29 5.89 3.44
C GLU A 346 -28.06 5.92 1.91
N ASP A 347 -27.91 7.12 1.34
CA ASP A 347 -27.70 7.37 -0.09
C ASP A 347 -26.24 7.75 -0.43
N ALA A 348 -25.28 7.45 0.46
CA ALA A 348 -23.89 7.79 0.21
C ALA A 348 -23.36 7.08 -1.05
N PRO A 349 -22.74 7.80 -2.00
CA PRO A 349 -22.12 7.18 -3.16
C PRO A 349 -20.93 6.32 -2.73
N MET A 350 -20.60 5.31 -3.52
CA MET A 350 -19.46 4.42 -3.24
C MET A 350 -18.14 5.17 -3.19
N SER A 351 -17.97 6.25 -3.96
CA SER A 351 -16.80 7.14 -3.85
C SER A 351 -16.66 7.81 -2.48
N ALA A 352 -17.78 8.19 -1.83
CA ALA A 352 -17.78 8.73 -0.49
C ALA A 352 -17.56 7.63 0.56
N ILE A 353 -18.17 6.46 0.38
CA ILE A 353 -17.94 5.29 1.24
C ILE A 353 -16.46 4.90 1.18
N ALA A 354 -15.89 4.73 -0.02
CA ALA A 354 -14.49 4.37 -0.26
C ALA A 354 -13.49 5.42 0.24
N ALA A 355 -13.89 6.69 0.36
CA ALA A 355 -13.07 7.73 0.97
C ALA A 355 -13.04 7.66 2.51
N MET A 356 -13.99 6.97 3.16
CA MET A 356 -14.00 6.82 4.62
C MET A 356 -12.73 6.15 5.16
N TRP A 357 -12.02 5.41 4.30
CA TRP A 357 -10.92 4.49 4.59
C TRP A 357 -9.54 5.12 4.44
N LEU A 358 -9.51 6.37 3.99
CA LEU A 358 -8.27 7.07 3.74
C LEU A 358 -7.59 7.39 5.06
N PHE A 359 -6.36 6.93 5.23
CA PHE A 359 -5.49 7.37 6.31
C PHE A 359 -4.81 8.66 5.84
N GLU A 360 -5.36 9.80 6.25
CA GLU A 360 -4.89 11.12 5.81
C GLU A 360 -3.54 11.52 6.43
N GLY A 361 -3.20 10.91 7.57
CA GLY A 361 -1.94 11.15 8.26
C GLY A 361 -0.73 10.86 7.38
N ASP A 362 0.29 11.74 7.47
CA ASP A 362 1.53 11.57 6.73
C ASP A 362 2.23 10.25 7.09
N ARG A 363 2.08 9.79 8.34
CA ARG A 363 2.62 8.55 8.90
C ARG A 363 1.88 8.15 10.17
N GLU A 364 1.86 6.86 10.48
CA GLU A 364 1.35 6.35 11.75
C GLU A 364 2.22 6.83 12.91
N PHE A 365 3.55 6.70 12.80
CA PHE A 365 4.51 7.20 13.79
C PHE A 365 5.80 7.71 13.14
N LYS A 366 6.37 8.81 13.66
CA LYS A 366 7.64 9.40 13.19
C LYS A 366 8.88 8.66 13.73
N HIS A 367 8.89 7.34 13.63
CA HIS A 367 9.94 6.47 14.14
C HIS A 367 10.41 5.48 13.07
N PRO A 368 11.65 4.97 13.12
CA PRO A 368 12.03 3.80 12.32
C PRO A 368 11.20 2.58 12.73
N TYR A 369 11.12 1.57 11.86
CA TYR A 369 10.22 0.43 12.05
C TYR A 369 10.73 -0.86 11.40
N VAL A 370 10.25 -1.99 11.91
CA VAL A 370 10.40 -3.34 11.34
C VAL A 370 9.05 -3.75 10.76
N LYS A 371 9.01 -4.08 9.47
CA LYS A 371 7.79 -4.37 8.72
C LYS A 371 7.68 -5.84 8.33
N ARG A 372 6.46 -6.35 8.32
CA ARG A 372 6.07 -7.56 7.59
C ARG A 372 4.88 -7.27 6.70
N THR A 373 4.79 -8.01 5.61
CA THR A 373 3.64 -7.97 4.73
C THR A 373 3.45 -9.36 4.17
N ASN A 374 2.44 -10.05 4.68
CA ASN A 374 2.27 -11.47 4.44
C ASN A 374 0.82 -11.80 4.06
N THR A 375 0.67 -12.93 3.39
CA THR A 375 -0.62 -13.53 3.08
C THR A 375 -0.64 -14.99 3.50
N THR A 376 -1.84 -15.52 3.70
CA THR A 376 -2.06 -16.95 3.95
C THR A 376 -3.16 -17.48 3.05
N THR A 377 -3.12 -18.77 2.77
CA THR A 377 -4.23 -19.53 2.16
C THR A 377 -4.94 -20.40 3.18
N SER A 378 -4.60 -20.27 4.46
CA SER A 378 -5.17 -21.10 5.52
C SER A 378 -6.68 -20.91 5.58
N THR A 379 -7.37 -22.04 5.70
CA THR A 379 -8.80 -22.16 5.94
C THR A 379 -9.11 -22.81 7.30
N ASP A 380 -8.09 -22.92 8.15
CA ASP A 380 -8.13 -23.56 9.48
C ASP A 380 -7.71 -22.63 10.63
N LEU A 381 -7.50 -21.33 10.39
CA LEU A 381 -7.12 -20.35 11.44
C LEU A 381 -8.09 -20.27 12.64
N THR A 382 -9.37 -20.63 12.48
CA THR A 382 -10.31 -20.77 13.61
C THR A 382 -9.88 -21.87 14.58
N GLU A 383 -9.12 -22.85 14.10
CA GLU A 383 -8.65 -24.02 14.84
C GLU A 383 -7.21 -23.85 15.34
N THR A 384 -6.38 -23.06 14.63
CA THR A 384 -4.98 -22.83 15.03
C THR A 384 -4.83 -21.94 16.26
N GLY A 385 -5.87 -21.20 16.64
CA GLY A 385 -5.81 -20.21 17.72
C GLY A 385 -5.14 -18.90 17.30
N TRP A 386 -5.08 -18.61 15.99
CA TRP A 386 -4.40 -17.44 15.44
C TRP A 386 -4.90 -16.12 16.02
N SER A 387 -6.22 -15.91 16.08
CA SER A 387 -6.83 -14.66 16.56
C SER A 387 -6.33 -14.31 17.95
N LYS A 388 -6.33 -15.29 18.86
CA LYS A 388 -5.86 -15.14 20.23
C LYS A 388 -4.36 -14.87 20.25
N TRP A 389 -3.57 -15.75 19.61
CA TRP A 389 -2.12 -15.63 19.60
C TRP A 389 -1.67 -14.27 19.08
N PHE A 390 -2.15 -13.82 17.92
CA PHE A 390 -1.72 -12.56 17.33
C PHE A 390 -2.21 -11.34 18.13
N SER A 391 -3.40 -11.40 18.74
CA SER A 391 -3.87 -10.34 19.64
C SER A 391 -3.00 -10.21 20.89
N GLU A 392 -2.55 -11.33 21.47
CA GLU A 392 -1.58 -11.35 22.58
C GLU A 392 -0.22 -10.78 22.15
N ARG A 393 0.27 -11.13 20.94
CA ARG A 393 1.49 -10.56 20.38
C ARG A 393 1.40 -9.04 20.26
N ILE A 394 0.32 -8.50 19.71
CA ILE A 394 0.11 -7.05 19.59
C ILE A 394 0.05 -6.40 20.99
N ASN A 395 -0.61 -7.04 21.95
CA ASN A 395 -0.70 -6.54 23.32
C ASN A 395 0.66 -6.41 24.01
N GLU A 396 1.66 -7.24 23.67
CA GLU A 396 3.01 -7.10 24.22
C GLU A 396 3.67 -5.75 23.89
N VAL A 397 3.37 -5.19 22.71
CA VAL A 397 3.86 -3.86 22.31
C VAL A 397 3.06 -2.77 23.01
N ILE A 398 1.74 -2.90 23.04
CA ILE A 398 0.83 -1.83 23.50
C ILE A 398 0.75 -1.70 25.03
N LYS A 399 0.89 -2.81 25.78
CA LYS A 399 0.67 -2.83 27.24
C LYS A 399 1.66 -1.99 28.05
N TYR A 400 2.84 -1.70 27.49
CA TYR A 400 3.87 -0.90 28.17
C TYR A 400 4.08 0.43 27.44
N THR A 401 3.85 1.54 28.14
CA THR A 401 3.94 2.88 27.54
C THR A 401 5.35 3.47 27.55
N ASP A 402 6.32 2.79 28.13
CA ASP A 402 7.70 3.26 28.32
C ASP A 402 8.72 2.32 27.66
N ASN A 403 8.27 1.32 26.90
CA ASN A 403 9.12 0.35 26.21
C ASN A 403 9.79 0.90 24.93
N GLY A 404 9.47 2.12 24.50
CA GLY A 404 9.99 2.71 23.27
C GLY A 404 9.52 2.01 21.99
N LEU A 405 8.40 1.27 22.03
CA LEU A 405 7.81 0.57 20.89
C LEU A 405 6.39 1.06 20.60
N TRP A 406 6.04 1.05 19.31
CA TRP A 406 4.68 1.28 18.81
C TRP A 406 4.38 0.28 17.71
N ILE A 407 3.10 0.03 17.45
CA ILE A 407 2.66 -0.88 16.40
C ILE A 407 1.55 -0.26 15.55
N SER A 408 1.65 -0.48 14.24
CA SER A 408 0.53 -0.35 13.30
C SER A 408 0.30 -1.71 12.66
N SER A 409 -0.95 -2.16 12.57
CA SER A 409 -1.29 -3.41 11.89
C SER A 409 -2.57 -3.26 11.09
N GLN A 410 -2.63 -3.94 9.96
CA GLN A 410 -3.78 -4.02 9.07
C GLN A 410 -3.96 -5.47 8.63
N MET A 411 -5.16 -6.02 8.84
CA MET A 411 -5.57 -7.34 8.38
C MET A 411 -6.83 -7.24 7.55
N GLN A 412 -6.87 -7.87 6.39
CA GLN A 412 -8.01 -7.80 5.48
C GLN A 412 -8.41 -9.18 4.94
N VAL A 413 -9.71 -9.32 4.73
CA VAL A 413 -10.34 -10.50 4.13
C VAL A 413 -10.19 -10.50 2.61
N TYR A 414 -9.67 -11.57 2.00
CA TYR A 414 -9.63 -11.81 0.53
C TYR A 414 -10.35 -13.09 0.07
N GLY A 415 -10.52 -14.07 0.95
CA GLY A 415 -10.88 -15.45 0.57
C GLY A 415 -12.30 -15.70 0.03
N GLY A 416 -12.68 -16.96 -0.10
CA GLY A 416 -13.98 -17.30 -0.69
C GLY A 416 -14.03 -17.17 -2.22
N LYS A 417 -14.81 -18.05 -2.84
CA LYS A 417 -14.82 -18.25 -4.30
C LYS A 417 -15.45 -17.08 -5.06
N GLU A 418 -16.25 -16.27 -4.37
CA GLU A 418 -16.96 -15.12 -4.96
C GLU A 418 -16.07 -13.86 -5.04
N SER A 419 -14.94 -13.86 -4.35
CA SER A 419 -13.98 -12.75 -4.32
C SER A 419 -13.36 -12.47 -5.69
N MET A 420 -13.34 -11.21 -6.09
CA MET A 420 -12.67 -10.76 -7.31
C MET A 420 -11.16 -10.81 -7.21
N PHE A 421 -10.60 -10.75 -6.00
CA PHE A 421 -9.18 -11.04 -5.77
C PHE A 421 -8.82 -12.41 -6.33
N TRP A 422 -9.65 -13.42 -6.08
CA TRP A 422 -9.48 -14.77 -6.62
C TRP A 422 -9.91 -14.89 -8.09
N LYS A 423 -11.12 -14.42 -8.44
CA LYS A 423 -11.67 -14.55 -9.81
C LYS A 423 -10.86 -13.82 -10.89
N ASN A 424 -10.01 -12.86 -10.52
CA ASN A 424 -9.14 -12.15 -11.45
C ASN A 424 -7.74 -12.79 -11.59
N ALA A 425 -7.46 -13.89 -10.90
CA ALA A 425 -6.23 -14.65 -11.09
C ALA A 425 -6.02 -15.03 -12.57
N GLY A 426 -4.77 -14.92 -13.04
CA GLY A 426 -4.40 -15.29 -14.41
C GLY A 426 -4.93 -14.37 -15.52
N LYS A 427 -5.59 -13.25 -15.19
CA LYS A 427 -6.11 -12.32 -16.21
C LYS A 427 -5.04 -11.34 -16.70
N GLY A 428 -3.88 -11.85 -17.13
CA GLY A 428 -2.86 -11.09 -17.86
C GLY A 428 -2.06 -10.07 -17.02
N THR A 429 -1.89 -10.34 -15.73
CA THR A 429 -0.98 -9.62 -14.81
C THR A 429 -0.07 -10.64 -14.14
N SER A 430 1.10 -10.23 -13.65
CA SER A 430 2.05 -11.09 -12.94
C SER A 430 1.86 -11.15 -11.42
N TYR A 431 0.71 -10.67 -10.90
CA TYR A 431 0.37 -10.77 -9.48
C TYR A 431 0.13 -12.24 -9.07
N CYS A 432 0.96 -12.77 -8.18
CA CYS A 432 0.79 -14.09 -7.58
C CYS A 432 -0.04 -14.04 -6.28
N PHE A 433 -0.24 -15.22 -5.67
CA PHE A 433 -0.98 -15.43 -4.42
C PHE A 433 -2.41 -14.88 -4.42
N ARG A 434 -3.08 -14.99 -5.57
CA ARG A 434 -4.49 -14.62 -5.77
C ARG A 434 -5.46 -15.59 -5.07
N ASP A 435 -4.92 -16.64 -4.45
CA ASP A 435 -5.59 -17.64 -3.63
C ASP A 435 -5.59 -17.32 -2.13
N ALA A 436 -4.99 -16.19 -1.73
CA ALA A 436 -4.93 -15.80 -0.32
C ALA A 436 -6.33 -15.62 0.30
N THR A 437 -6.50 -16.07 1.54
CA THR A 437 -7.69 -15.89 2.36
C THR A 437 -7.62 -14.61 3.16
N ILE A 438 -6.45 -14.31 3.73
CA ILE A 438 -6.11 -13.07 4.44
C ILE A 438 -4.81 -12.51 3.88
N GLY A 439 -4.75 -11.19 3.75
CA GLY A 439 -3.49 -10.47 3.65
C GLY A 439 -3.40 -9.37 4.70
N GLY A 440 -2.18 -9.07 5.12
CA GLY A 440 -1.96 -8.07 6.14
C GLY A 440 -0.54 -7.55 6.21
N THR A 441 -0.43 -6.41 6.86
CA THR A 441 0.81 -5.70 7.13
C THR A 441 0.87 -5.39 8.62
N TRP A 442 2.03 -5.50 9.22
CA TRP A 442 2.26 -5.03 10.58
C TRP A 442 3.67 -4.49 10.74
N ASP A 443 3.73 -3.36 11.42
CA ASP A 443 4.90 -2.53 11.57
C ASP A 443 5.15 -2.29 13.04
N VAL A 444 6.31 -2.71 13.54
CA VAL A 444 6.76 -2.34 14.88
C VAL A 444 7.75 -1.21 14.77
N PHE A 445 7.30 -0.04 15.19
CA PHE A 445 8.07 1.18 15.27
C PHE A 445 8.86 1.21 16.58
N PHE A 446 10.05 1.80 16.55
CA PHE A 446 10.94 1.84 17.70
C PHE A 446 11.62 3.20 17.85
N GLN A 447 11.83 3.62 19.09
CA GLN A 447 12.59 4.83 19.41
C GLN A 447 14.09 4.60 19.14
N ASP A 448 14.72 5.49 18.37
CA ASP A 448 16.15 5.40 18.01
C ASP A 448 16.87 6.72 18.34
N ASP A 449 16.87 7.08 19.62
CA ASP A 449 17.65 8.20 20.13
C ASP A 449 18.69 7.77 21.18
N ALA A 450 19.65 8.67 21.44
CA ALA A 450 20.77 8.40 22.34
C ALA A 450 20.33 8.13 23.79
N GLU A 451 19.19 8.67 24.21
CA GLU A 451 18.67 8.51 25.57
C GLU A 451 17.98 7.15 25.76
N ALA A 452 17.25 6.67 24.74
CA ALA A 452 16.68 5.33 24.68
C ALA A 452 17.78 4.25 24.66
N LYS A 453 18.90 4.50 23.96
CA LYS A 453 20.09 3.61 23.97
C LYS A 453 20.74 3.48 25.36
N ALA A 454 20.57 4.47 26.23
CA ALA A 454 21.11 4.47 27.58
C ALA A 454 20.19 3.81 28.62
N LYS A 455 18.89 3.70 28.34
CA LYS A 455 17.86 3.26 29.30
C LYS A 455 17.38 1.82 29.11
N SER A 456 17.60 1.18 27.96
CA SER A 456 17.19 -0.22 27.70
C SER A 456 18.14 -0.96 26.75
N LYS A 457 17.99 -2.30 26.65
CA LYS A 457 18.38 -3.03 25.42
C LYS A 457 17.76 -2.28 24.24
N LEU A 458 18.53 -2.04 23.18
CA LEU A 458 18.16 -1.16 22.06
C LEU A 458 16.70 -1.42 21.64
N PRO A 459 15.81 -0.41 21.57
CA PRO A 459 14.40 -0.62 21.16
C PRO A 459 14.26 -1.27 19.78
N LYS A 460 15.23 -1.06 18.88
CA LYS A 460 15.34 -1.80 17.61
C LYS A 460 15.45 -3.31 17.81
N ASP A 461 16.23 -3.75 18.79
CA ASP A 461 16.38 -5.17 19.11
C ASP A 461 15.06 -5.73 19.66
N GLY A 462 14.33 -4.95 20.45
CA GLY A 462 12.98 -5.30 20.89
C GLY A 462 12.00 -5.48 19.73
N ALA A 463 12.00 -4.58 18.75
CA ALA A 463 11.19 -4.72 17.54
C ALA A 463 11.58 -5.97 16.72
N ASN A 464 12.88 -6.23 16.58
CA ASN A 464 13.39 -7.42 15.88
C ASN A 464 13.07 -8.72 16.63
N GLU A 465 13.21 -8.75 17.96
CA GLU A 465 12.90 -9.90 18.81
C GLU A 465 11.41 -10.23 18.76
N TRP A 466 10.56 -9.20 18.89
CA TRP A 466 9.12 -9.35 18.76
C TRP A 466 8.75 -9.96 17.40
N GLN A 467 9.38 -9.47 16.33
CA GLN A 467 9.14 -9.96 14.99
C GLN A 467 9.69 -11.37 14.75
N PHE A 468 10.86 -11.69 15.31
CA PHE A 468 11.45 -13.02 15.23
C PHE A 468 10.51 -14.08 15.82
N VAL A 469 9.90 -13.82 16.98
CA VAL A 469 8.91 -14.73 17.59
C VAL A 469 7.70 -14.93 16.66
N ASN A 470 7.24 -13.87 15.98
CA ASN A 470 6.13 -14.00 15.05
C ASN A 470 6.50 -14.80 13.81
N ASP A 471 7.70 -14.60 13.26
CA ASP A 471 8.20 -15.35 12.12
C ASP A 471 8.30 -16.86 12.45
N GLN A 472 8.72 -17.21 13.68
CA GLN A 472 8.75 -18.61 14.17
C GLN A 472 7.35 -19.19 14.43
N GLY A 473 6.40 -18.36 14.89
CA GLY A 473 5.02 -18.77 15.13
C GLY A 473 4.19 -18.90 13.85
N MET A 474 4.58 -18.24 12.77
CA MET A 474 3.82 -18.19 11.52
C MET A 474 3.42 -19.59 10.98
N PRO A 475 4.31 -20.59 10.88
CA PRO A 475 3.95 -21.93 10.39
C PRO A 475 2.91 -22.65 11.26
N GLN A 476 2.86 -22.34 12.55
CA GLN A 476 1.91 -22.92 13.49
C GLN A 476 0.57 -22.21 13.45
N TYR A 477 0.58 -20.88 13.47
CA TYR A 477 -0.63 -20.09 13.71
C TYR A 477 -1.23 -19.48 12.44
N PHE A 478 -0.43 -19.03 11.47
CA PHE A 478 -0.92 -18.16 10.38
C PHE A 478 -0.79 -18.76 8.98
N SER A 479 0.41 -19.19 8.59
CA SER A 479 0.67 -19.67 7.23
C SER A 479 1.78 -20.69 7.23
N LYS A 480 1.53 -21.85 6.62
CA LYS A 480 2.51 -22.93 6.43
C LYS A 480 3.62 -22.54 5.44
N GLN A 481 3.40 -21.49 4.64
CA GLN A 481 4.34 -20.97 3.66
C GLN A 481 4.56 -19.47 3.88
N ASP A 482 5.81 -19.01 3.84
CA ASP A 482 6.10 -17.58 3.74
C ASP A 482 5.66 -17.07 2.37
N ARG A 483 4.56 -16.31 2.33
CA ARG A 483 4.06 -15.61 1.16
C ARG A 483 3.95 -14.14 1.49
N ARG A 484 4.48 -13.29 0.62
CA ARG A 484 4.60 -11.85 0.82
C ARG A 484 3.91 -11.11 -0.30
N VAL A 485 3.25 -10.02 0.05
CA VAL A 485 2.57 -9.12 -0.89
C VAL A 485 3.13 -7.70 -0.79
N LEU A 486 2.72 -6.81 -1.70
CA LEU A 486 3.05 -5.38 -1.69
C LEU A 486 4.53 -5.01 -1.79
N TRP A 487 5.39 -5.91 -2.28
CA TRP A 487 6.82 -5.62 -2.49
C TRP A 487 7.56 -5.17 -1.21
N GLY A 488 7.01 -5.49 -0.03
CA GLY A 488 7.66 -5.31 1.25
C GLY A 488 8.59 -6.49 1.54
N SER A 489 9.91 -6.27 1.49
CA SER A 489 10.89 -7.31 1.81
C SER A 489 11.26 -7.32 3.28
N TYR A 490 11.75 -8.47 3.73
CA TYR A 490 12.46 -8.66 5.00
C TYR A 490 13.37 -9.88 4.91
N GLY A 491 14.32 -10.00 5.84
CA GLY A 491 15.34 -11.05 5.83
C GLY A 491 16.46 -10.75 4.83
N ASP A 492 16.13 -10.60 3.54
CA ASP A 492 17.07 -10.19 2.50
C ASP A 492 16.40 -9.18 1.53
N TRP A 493 17.23 -8.36 0.88
CA TRP A 493 16.84 -7.33 -0.08
C TRP A 493 17.32 -7.63 -1.50
N ASP A 494 18.02 -8.75 -1.70
CA ASP A 494 18.34 -9.30 -3.00
C ASP A 494 17.18 -10.18 -3.50
N MET A 495 16.50 -9.74 -4.56
CA MET A 495 15.35 -10.46 -5.12
C MET A 495 15.69 -11.92 -5.45
N LYS A 496 16.94 -12.21 -5.85
CA LYS A 496 17.39 -13.58 -6.16
C LYS A 496 17.18 -14.57 -5.02
N LYS A 497 17.23 -14.09 -3.79
CA LYS A 497 17.12 -14.91 -2.58
C LYS A 497 15.70 -14.96 -2.01
N VAL A 498 14.83 -14.04 -2.43
CA VAL A 498 13.50 -13.85 -1.82
C VAL A 498 12.35 -13.94 -2.81
N TRP A 499 12.62 -14.09 -4.11
CA TRP A 499 11.57 -14.26 -5.13
C TRP A 499 10.57 -15.38 -4.84
N PRO A 500 10.92 -16.54 -4.22
CA PRO A 500 9.95 -17.60 -3.95
C PRO A 500 8.84 -17.16 -2.98
N PHE A 501 9.05 -16.07 -2.25
CA PHE A 501 8.06 -15.48 -1.35
C PHE A 501 7.13 -14.50 -2.05
N TYR A 502 7.35 -14.15 -3.33
CA TYR A 502 6.53 -13.21 -4.11
C TYR A 502 5.88 -13.87 -5.33
N TYR A 503 6.47 -14.95 -5.85
CA TYR A 503 6.05 -15.56 -7.10
C TYR A 503 6.04 -17.08 -7.03
N ASP A 504 5.19 -17.69 -7.85
CA ASP A 504 5.40 -19.05 -8.32
C ASP A 504 6.53 -19.10 -9.38
N GLU A 505 7.08 -20.29 -9.60
CA GLU A 505 8.24 -20.50 -10.46
C GLU A 505 7.97 -20.17 -11.93
N GLU A 506 6.76 -20.46 -12.44
CA GLU A 506 6.39 -20.19 -13.83
C GLU A 506 6.30 -18.68 -14.07
N THR A 507 5.61 -17.97 -13.18
CA THR A 507 5.50 -16.51 -13.23
C THR A 507 6.87 -15.87 -13.14
N TYR A 508 7.74 -16.31 -12.20
CA TYR A 508 9.07 -15.74 -12.03
C TYR A 508 9.93 -15.92 -13.30
N LYS A 509 9.96 -17.11 -13.88
CA LYS A 509 10.68 -17.36 -15.14
C LYS A 509 10.20 -16.46 -16.27
N LYS A 510 8.88 -16.33 -16.43
CA LYS A 510 8.29 -15.47 -17.47
C LYS A 510 8.69 -14.01 -17.30
N ILE A 511 8.66 -13.47 -16.07
CA ILE A 511 9.07 -12.08 -15.84
C ILE A 511 10.59 -11.88 -16.00
N GLN A 512 11.42 -12.91 -15.79
CA GLN A 512 12.85 -12.86 -16.11
C GLN A 512 13.09 -12.75 -17.63
N GLU A 513 12.35 -13.51 -18.44
CA GLU A 513 12.41 -13.43 -19.90
C GLU A 513 11.95 -12.06 -20.41
N ILE A 514 10.85 -11.54 -19.86
CA ILE A 514 10.35 -10.18 -20.13
C ILE A 514 11.42 -9.15 -19.76
N ARG A 515 12.05 -9.29 -18.58
CA ARG A 515 13.11 -8.40 -18.11
C ARG A 515 14.27 -8.34 -19.11
N LYS A 516 14.74 -9.50 -19.57
CA LYS A 516 15.82 -9.60 -20.57
C LYS A 516 15.47 -8.94 -21.89
N LYS A 517 14.20 -9.04 -22.32
CA LYS A 517 13.71 -8.44 -23.56
C LYS A 517 13.58 -6.92 -23.49
N TYR A 518 13.04 -6.38 -22.39
CA TYR A 518 12.66 -4.96 -22.29
C TYR A 518 13.62 -4.09 -21.46
N ASP A 519 14.67 -4.67 -20.87
CA ASP A 519 15.83 -3.92 -20.37
C ASP A 519 17.12 -4.74 -20.51
N PRO A 520 17.55 -5.02 -21.74
CA PRO A 520 18.70 -5.88 -22.01
C PRO A 520 20.02 -5.33 -21.44
N ASN A 521 20.08 -4.02 -21.17
CA ASN A 521 21.28 -3.35 -20.66
C ASN A 521 21.26 -3.16 -19.14
N GLY A 522 20.16 -3.49 -18.47
CA GLY A 522 19.98 -3.22 -17.05
C GLY A 522 19.95 -1.72 -16.71
N THR A 523 19.51 -0.87 -17.65
CA THR A 523 19.39 0.59 -17.47
C THR A 523 18.50 0.91 -16.27
N PHE A 524 17.45 0.14 -16.05
CA PHE A 524 16.53 0.32 -14.93
C PHE A 524 16.82 -0.64 -13.77
N THR A 525 18.01 -1.25 -13.72
CA THR A 525 18.46 -2.13 -12.63
C THR A 525 19.38 -1.35 -11.68
N ALA A 526 18.83 -0.39 -10.94
CA ALA A 526 19.63 0.41 -10.01
C ALA A 526 19.92 -0.26 -8.67
N ASN A 527 19.24 -1.36 -8.37
CA ASN A 527 19.26 -1.96 -7.05
C ASN A 527 18.94 -3.47 -7.16
N VAL A 528 19.45 -4.28 -6.22
CA VAL A 528 19.33 -5.76 -6.26
C VAL A 528 17.92 -6.30 -5.93
N PHE A 529 16.98 -5.43 -5.51
CA PHE A 529 15.60 -5.83 -5.30
C PHE A 529 14.83 -5.71 -6.62
N SER A 530 15.31 -6.43 -7.63
CA SER A 530 14.85 -6.43 -9.01
C SER A 530 14.86 -7.86 -9.56
N VAL A 531 13.83 -8.21 -10.33
CA VAL A 531 13.81 -9.46 -11.09
C VAL A 531 15.04 -9.51 -12.02
N GLU A 532 15.72 -10.65 -12.03
CA GLU A 532 16.88 -10.88 -12.88
C GLU A 532 16.50 -10.97 -14.35
N ALA A 533 17.37 -10.50 -15.24
CA ALA A 533 17.32 -10.86 -16.65
C ALA A 533 18.09 -12.18 -16.84
N VAL A 534 17.40 -13.26 -17.21
CA VAL A 534 18.01 -14.59 -17.45
C VAL A 534 17.83 -15.02 -18.90
#